data_AF-A0A8C0CFW9-F1
#
_entry.id   AF-A0A8C0CFW9-F1
#
_cell.length_a   1.000
_cell.length_b   1.000
_cell.length_c   1.000
_cell.angle_alpha   90.00
_cell.angle_beta   90.00
_cell.angle_gamma   90.00
#
_symmetry.space_group_name_H-M   'P 1'
#
loop_
_entity.id
_entity.type
_entity.pdbx_description
1 polymer ?
#
loop_
_entity_poly.entity_id
_entity_poly.type
_entity_poly.pdbx_seq_one_letter_code
_entity_poly.pdbx_strand_id
1 'polypeptide(L)'
;MNFNRCLYNIGEQLDSEDLAALKFLSLDYVPHRKQEPIKDALMLFQRLQEKRMLEESNLSFLKELLFRMNRLDLLLTYLDTSEEEMERELQMPGRAQISAYRVMLFQISEDVRKQELKDFKFFLSQEIAKCKLDDDMTLLDIFIEMEKRVILGERNLDTLKRICEQINKSLLKKINDYEELSREALRKTFSELHFEIVHYKDYTAKKICEVLKSYQSMDHNNKDCFICCILSHGDKGIIYGSDGQEAPIYELTSYFTGSKCPSLLGKPKIFFIQACQGDNYQRGIAVETDSEQKEAYLEMDSSLQKRYIPDEADFLLGMATVNNCVSYRSTMEGTWYIQSLCQSLRERCPRGEDILTILTKVNFEVSNKDDKKNMGKQMPQPTFTLRKKLFFPLN
;
A
#
# COMPACT_ATOMS: atom_id res chain seq x y z
N MET A 1 -23.26 -5.57 -27.45
CA MET A 1 -22.77 -6.29 -28.65
C MET A 1 -22.82 -7.79 -28.35
N ASN A 2 -22.45 -8.70 -29.26
CA ASN A 2 -22.17 -10.09 -28.87
C ASN A 2 -20.79 -10.12 -28.17
N PHE A 3 -20.78 -10.36 -26.86
CA PHE A 3 -19.57 -10.34 -26.02
C PHE A 3 -18.42 -11.19 -26.57
N ASN A 4 -18.67 -12.46 -26.91
CA ASN A 4 -17.63 -13.35 -27.44
C ASN A 4 -17.07 -12.87 -28.79
N ARG A 5 -17.89 -12.22 -29.63
CA ARG A 5 -17.42 -11.61 -30.89
C ARG A 5 -16.61 -10.33 -30.65
N CYS A 6 -16.91 -9.57 -29.60
CA CYS A 6 -16.08 -8.44 -29.18
C CYS A 6 -14.69 -8.92 -28.73
N LEU A 7 -14.64 -9.94 -27.86
CA LEU A 7 -13.38 -10.56 -27.44
C LEU A 7 -12.58 -11.15 -28.62
N TYR A 8 -13.25 -11.76 -29.60
CA TYR A 8 -12.61 -12.21 -30.84
C TYR A 8 -11.96 -11.04 -31.60
N ASN A 9 -12.72 -9.99 -31.89
CA ASN A 9 -12.21 -8.83 -32.63
C ASN A 9 -11.03 -8.15 -31.91
N ILE A 10 -11.08 -8.03 -30.58
CA ILE A 10 -9.97 -7.49 -29.77
C ILE A 10 -8.74 -8.40 -29.89
N GLY A 11 -8.93 -9.73 -29.76
CA GLY A 11 -7.84 -10.71 -29.85
C GLY A 11 -7.10 -10.71 -31.18
N GLU A 12 -7.81 -10.50 -32.30
CA GLU A 12 -7.23 -10.42 -33.65
C GLU A 12 -6.43 -9.13 -33.90
N GLN A 13 -6.46 -8.15 -32.99
CA GLN A 13 -5.73 -6.87 -33.09
C GLN A 13 -4.61 -6.75 -32.06
N LEU A 14 -4.30 -7.82 -31.33
CA LEU A 14 -3.25 -7.93 -30.33
C LEU A 14 -2.14 -8.85 -30.86
N ASP A 15 -0.90 -8.36 -30.92
CA ASP A 15 0.25 -9.13 -31.42
C ASP A 15 0.97 -9.96 -30.34
N SER A 16 2.18 -10.42 -30.64
CA SER A 16 3.01 -11.21 -29.72
C SER A 16 3.63 -10.38 -28.57
N GLU A 17 3.92 -9.10 -28.79
CA GLU A 17 4.41 -8.18 -27.75
C GLU A 17 3.23 -7.76 -26.85
N ASP A 18 2.06 -7.45 -27.43
CA ASP A 18 0.79 -7.27 -26.71
C ASP A 18 0.47 -8.49 -25.81
N LEU A 19 0.57 -9.70 -26.35
CA LEU A 19 0.29 -10.93 -25.59
C LEU A 19 1.26 -11.13 -24.41
N ALA A 20 2.54 -10.75 -24.57
CA ALA A 20 3.51 -10.80 -23.49
C ALA A 20 3.17 -9.78 -22.38
N ALA A 21 2.77 -8.56 -22.76
CA ALA A 21 2.29 -7.54 -21.83
C ALA A 21 1.02 -7.99 -21.08
N LEU A 22 -0.01 -8.46 -21.79
CA LEU A 22 -1.24 -8.99 -21.19
C LEU A 22 -0.97 -10.12 -20.20
N LYS A 23 -0.08 -11.05 -20.55
CA LYS A 23 0.37 -12.14 -19.67
C LYS A 23 1.03 -11.58 -18.41
N PHE A 24 2.02 -10.70 -18.55
CA PHE A 24 2.75 -10.13 -17.42
C PHE A 24 1.82 -9.38 -16.47
N LEU A 25 0.97 -8.48 -16.97
CA LEU A 25 0.01 -7.72 -16.17
C LEU A 25 -1.03 -8.63 -15.49
N SER A 26 -1.35 -9.79 -16.08
CA SER A 26 -2.28 -10.78 -15.52
C SER A 26 -1.66 -11.77 -14.50
N LEU A 27 -0.34 -11.71 -14.22
CA LEU A 27 0.35 -12.69 -13.38
C LEU A 27 -0.23 -12.82 -11.96
N ASP A 28 -0.73 -11.72 -11.41
CA ASP A 28 -1.27 -11.65 -10.05
C ASP A 28 -2.60 -12.45 -9.91
N TYR A 29 -3.29 -12.73 -11.03
CA TYR A 29 -4.55 -13.50 -11.09
C TYR A 29 -4.39 -14.88 -11.75
N VAL A 30 -3.48 -14.98 -12.72
CA VAL A 30 -3.17 -16.18 -13.51
C VAL A 30 -1.66 -16.47 -13.40
N PRO A 31 -1.23 -17.32 -12.45
CA PRO A 31 0.20 -17.59 -12.24
C PRO A 31 0.91 -18.16 -13.47
N HIS A 32 2.19 -17.81 -13.67
CA HIS A 32 3.06 -18.20 -14.79
C HIS A 32 2.83 -19.63 -15.34
N ARG A 33 2.80 -20.65 -14.47
CA ARG A 33 2.57 -22.07 -14.84
C ARG A 33 1.24 -22.35 -15.55
N LYS A 34 0.28 -21.43 -15.47
CA LYS A 34 -1.02 -21.46 -16.17
C LYS A 34 -1.07 -20.53 -17.38
N GLN A 35 -0.03 -19.73 -17.61
CA GLN A 35 0.18 -18.87 -18.78
C GLN A 35 1.12 -19.49 -19.83
N GLU A 36 2.00 -20.41 -19.43
CA GLU A 36 2.84 -21.23 -20.32
C GLU A 36 2.06 -21.87 -21.50
N PRO A 37 0.87 -22.49 -21.32
CA PRO A 37 0.12 -23.08 -22.43
C PRO A 37 -0.71 -22.08 -23.27
N ILE A 38 -0.77 -20.79 -22.90
CA ILE A 38 -1.56 -19.77 -23.59
C ILE A 38 -0.77 -19.28 -24.81
N LYS A 39 -1.34 -19.42 -26.01
CA LYS A 39 -0.65 -19.10 -27.28
C LYS A 39 -1.10 -17.80 -27.96
N ASP A 40 -2.28 -17.32 -27.59
CA ASP A 40 -2.95 -16.16 -28.19
C ASP A 40 -3.78 -15.42 -27.12
N ALA A 41 -4.29 -14.24 -27.46
CA ALA A 41 -5.09 -13.42 -26.56
C ALA A 41 -6.43 -14.07 -26.18
N LEU A 42 -7.02 -14.89 -27.07
CA LEU A 42 -8.33 -15.54 -26.84
C LEU A 42 -8.22 -16.63 -25.77
N MET A 43 -7.14 -17.41 -25.78
CA MET A 43 -6.80 -18.35 -24.71
C MET A 43 -6.59 -17.65 -23.36
N LEU A 44 -6.11 -16.40 -23.35
CA LEU A 44 -6.01 -15.60 -22.13
C LEU A 44 -7.37 -15.08 -21.67
N PHE A 45 -8.20 -14.54 -22.57
CA PHE A 45 -9.55 -14.09 -22.24
C PHE A 45 -10.41 -15.24 -21.70
N GLN A 46 -10.34 -16.43 -22.30
CA GLN A 46 -10.98 -17.65 -21.76
C GLN A 46 -10.50 -17.98 -20.34
N ARG A 47 -9.19 -17.87 -20.07
CA ARG A 47 -8.60 -18.07 -18.73
C ARG A 47 -9.01 -17.00 -17.72
N LEU A 48 -9.36 -15.79 -18.16
CA LEU A 48 -9.91 -14.73 -17.32
C LEU A 48 -11.43 -14.91 -17.07
N GLN A 49 -12.17 -15.45 -18.05
CA GLN A 49 -13.57 -15.89 -17.90
C GLN A 49 -13.67 -17.06 -16.90
N GLU A 50 -12.83 -18.09 -17.01
CA GLU A 50 -12.69 -19.17 -16.01
C GLU A 50 -12.45 -18.64 -14.58
N LYS A 51 -11.88 -17.44 -14.46
CA LYS A 51 -11.54 -16.77 -13.20
C LYS A 51 -12.60 -15.77 -12.71
N ARG A 52 -13.68 -15.53 -13.47
CA ARG A 52 -14.68 -14.45 -13.23
C ARG A 52 -14.08 -13.03 -13.19
N MET A 53 -12.91 -12.85 -13.82
CA MET A 53 -12.28 -11.54 -14.00
C MET A 53 -12.74 -10.84 -15.28
N LEU A 54 -13.42 -11.57 -16.17
CA LEU A 54 -13.94 -11.07 -17.44
C LEU A 54 -15.29 -11.74 -17.73
N GLU A 55 -16.37 -10.97 -17.74
CA GLU A 55 -17.74 -11.42 -18.01
C GLU A 55 -18.48 -10.35 -18.83
N GLU A 56 -19.61 -10.67 -19.47
CA GLU A 56 -20.38 -9.69 -20.28
C GLU A 56 -20.89 -8.50 -19.44
N SER A 57 -21.09 -8.71 -18.13
CA SER A 57 -21.41 -7.70 -17.12
C SER A 57 -20.19 -7.05 -16.46
N ASN A 58 -18.98 -7.60 -16.66
CA ASN A 58 -17.74 -7.13 -16.03
C ASN A 58 -16.57 -7.12 -17.02
N LEU A 59 -16.42 -5.98 -17.69
CA LEU A 59 -15.32 -5.71 -18.64
C LEU A 59 -14.16 -4.93 -17.99
N SER A 60 -14.25 -4.58 -16.70
CA SER A 60 -13.36 -3.63 -16.03
C SER A 60 -11.89 -4.04 -16.07
N PHE A 61 -11.56 -5.32 -15.87
CA PHE A 61 -10.20 -5.82 -15.93
C PHE A 61 -9.61 -5.77 -17.35
N LEU A 62 -10.44 -6.04 -18.37
CA LEU A 62 -10.03 -5.93 -19.78
C LEU A 62 -9.84 -4.47 -20.21
N LYS A 63 -10.73 -3.57 -19.76
CA LYS A 63 -10.56 -2.12 -19.93
C LYS A 63 -9.22 -1.67 -19.35
N GLU A 64 -8.89 -2.07 -18.11
CA GLU A 64 -7.61 -1.70 -17.51
C GLU A 64 -6.41 -2.30 -18.25
N LEU A 65 -6.44 -3.59 -18.62
CA LEU A 65 -5.35 -4.24 -19.37
C LEU A 65 -5.00 -3.47 -20.66
N LEU A 66 -6.01 -3.16 -21.47
CA LEU A 66 -5.83 -2.40 -22.71
C LEU A 66 -5.34 -0.97 -22.45
N PHE A 67 -5.84 -0.32 -21.39
CA PHE A 67 -5.40 1.02 -20.99
C PHE A 67 -3.92 1.04 -20.55
N ARG A 68 -3.48 0.10 -19.72
CA ARG A 68 -2.07 0.03 -19.27
C ARG A 68 -1.11 -0.23 -20.43
N MET A 69 -1.56 -0.94 -21.45
CA MET A 69 -0.82 -1.20 -22.70
C MET A 69 -0.97 -0.10 -23.76
N ASN A 70 -1.60 1.03 -23.43
CA ASN A 70 -1.83 2.14 -24.35
C ASN A 70 -2.64 1.77 -25.63
N ARG A 71 -3.42 0.68 -25.58
CA ARG A 71 -4.33 0.24 -26.66
C ARG A 71 -5.66 1.01 -26.62
N LEU A 72 -5.54 2.34 -26.66
CA LEU A 72 -6.65 3.29 -26.68
C LEU A 72 -7.53 3.12 -27.93
N ASP A 73 -6.94 2.64 -29.02
CA ASP A 73 -7.62 2.23 -30.25
C ASP A 73 -8.67 1.13 -29.99
N LEU A 74 -8.31 0.09 -29.23
CA LEU A 74 -9.20 -1.03 -28.93
C LEU A 74 -10.26 -0.66 -27.89
N LEU A 75 -9.90 0.18 -26.92
CA LEU A 75 -10.83 0.74 -25.92
C LEU A 75 -11.97 1.53 -26.56
N LEU A 76 -11.64 2.47 -27.45
CA LEU A 76 -12.63 3.28 -28.16
C LEU A 76 -13.43 2.42 -29.16
N THR A 77 -12.76 1.58 -29.96
CA THR A 77 -13.40 0.86 -31.08
C THR A 77 -14.32 -0.27 -30.62
N TYR A 78 -13.98 -0.99 -29.55
CA TYR A 78 -14.67 -2.23 -29.16
C TYR A 78 -15.34 -2.18 -27.78
N LEU A 79 -14.93 -1.26 -26.92
CA LEU A 79 -15.43 -1.14 -25.54
C LEU A 79 -16.11 0.21 -25.25
N ASP A 80 -16.23 1.11 -26.25
CA ASP A 80 -16.87 2.43 -26.15
C ASP A 80 -16.39 3.22 -24.93
N THR A 81 -15.06 3.21 -24.71
CA THR A 81 -14.42 3.71 -23.49
C THR A 81 -13.33 4.72 -23.83
N SER A 82 -13.35 5.89 -23.17
CA SER A 82 -12.37 6.95 -23.42
C SER A 82 -11.15 6.91 -22.47
N GLU A 83 -10.06 7.54 -22.89
CA GLU A 83 -8.86 7.73 -22.06
C GLU A 83 -9.19 8.48 -20.75
N GLU A 84 -9.92 9.61 -20.85
CA GLU A 84 -10.34 10.39 -19.67
C GLU A 84 -11.28 9.63 -18.73
N GLU A 85 -12.06 8.69 -19.23
CA GLU A 85 -12.93 7.82 -18.43
C GLU A 85 -12.07 6.80 -17.66
N MET A 86 -11.10 6.17 -18.32
CA MET A 86 -10.16 5.25 -17.68
C MET A 86 -9.28 5.96 -16.64
N GLU A 87 -8.80 7.17 -16.92
CA GLU A 87 -8.09 7.97 -15.91
C GLU A 87 -8.97 8.24 -14.69
N ARG A 88 -10.23 8.65 -14.91
CA ARG A 88 -11.18 8.93 -13.83
C ARG A 88 -11.56 7.67 -13.04
N GLU A 89 -11.73 6.53 -13.70
CA GLU A 89 -12.00 5.25 -13.02
C GLU A 89 -10.78 4.78 -12.22
N LEU A 90 -9.58 4.80 -12.80
CA LEU A 90 -8.36 4.28 -12.15
C LEU A 90 -7.76 5.22 -11.09
N GLN A 91 -8.17 6.49 -11.05
CA GLN A 91 -7.90 7.40 -9.93
C GLN A 91 -8.79 7.12 -8.70
N MET A 92 -9.90 6.38 -8.83
CA MET A 92 -10.71 5.97 -7.68
C MET A 92 -10.05 4.79 -6.93
N PRO A 93 -9.83 4.90 -5.60
CA PRO A 93 -9.37 3.78 -4.79
C PRO A 93 -10.29 2.55 -4.92
N GLY A 94 -9.69 1.36 -5.03
CA GLY A 94 -10.39 0.10 -5.20
C GLY A 94 -10.94 -0.19 -6.61
N ARG A 95 -10.70 0.67 -7.61
CA ARG A 95 -11.14 0.44 -9.01
C ARG A 95 -10.08 -0.12 -9.95
N ALA A 96 -8.81 0.22 -9.74
CA ALA A 96 -7.71 -0.53 -10.32
C ALA A 96 -7.76 -1.99 -9.83
N GLN A 97 -7.31 -2.92 -10.66
CA GLN A 97 -7.22 -4.35 -10.41
C GLN A 97 -5.82 -4.88 -10.73
N ILE A 98 -5.20 -4.37 -11.81
CA ILE A 98 -3.79 -4.57 -12.07
C ILE A 98 -2.98 -3.81 -11.01
N SER A 99 -1.89 -4.41 -10.54
CA SER A 99 -1.11 -3.81 -9.48
C SER A 99 -0.22 -2.66 -9.96
N ALA A 100 -0.13 -1.56 -9.18
CA ALA A 100 0.90 -0.54 -9.34
C ALA A 100 2.33 -1.11 -9.33
N TYR A 101 2.56 -2.27 -8.69
CA TYR A 101 3.79 -3.04 -8.82
C TYR A 101 4.00 -3.60 -10.25
N ARG A 102 3.02 -4.32 -10.83
CA ARG A 102 3.10 -4.81 -12.22
C ARG A 102 3.12 -3.65 -13.21
N VAL A 103 2.34 -2.59 -12.98
CA VAL A 103 2.33 -1.36 -13.79
C VAL A 103 3.67 -0.64 -13.69
N MET A 104 4.30 -0.53 -12.52
CA MET A 104 5.65 0.05 -12.37
C MET A 104 6.70 -0.77 -13.13
N LEU A 105 6.68 -2.10 -13.01
CA LEU A 105 7.60 -2.97 -13.77
C LEU A 105 7.35 -2.87 -15.29
N PHE A 106 6.08 -2.90 -15.73
CA PHE A 106 5.72 -2.74 -17.14
C PHE A 106 6.12 -1.35 -17.66
N GLN A 107 5.86 -0.28 -16.92
CA GLN A 107 6.33 1.06 -17.26
C GLN A 107 7.87 1.18 -17.26
N ILE A 108 8.61 0.26 -16.63
CA ILE A 108 10.07 0.18 -16.78
C ILE A 108 10.45 -0.61 -18.04
N SER A 109 9.69 -1.64 -18.48
CA SER A 109 9.94 -2.29 -19.76
C SER A 109 9.71 -1.38 -20.96
N GLU A 110 8.65 -0.56 -20.92
CA GLU A 110 8.33 0.38 -22.01
C GLU A 110 9.39 1.49 -22.18
N ASP A 111 10.02 1.94 -21.08
CA ASP A 111 11.07 2.97 -21.12
C ASP A 111 12.46 2.41 -21.48
N VAL A 112 12.70 1.09 -21.34
CA VAL A 112 14.03 0.49 -21.49
C VAL A 112 14.34 0.18 -22.96
N ARG A 113 15.28 0.92 -23.53
CA ARG A 113 15.72 0.72 -24.92
C ARG A 113 16.56 -0.54 -25.06
N LYS A 114 16.65 -1.09 -26.27
CA LYS A 114 17.36 -2.35 -26.58
C LYS A 114 18.86 -2.38 -26.19
N GLN A 115 19.50 -1.22 -25.97
CA GLN A 115 20.85 -1.15 -25.40
C GLN A 115 20.82 -1.20 -23.86
N GLU A 116 19.96 -0.40 -23.22
CA GLU A 116 19.76 -0.41 -21.76
C GLU A 116 19.35 -1.80 -21.25
N LEU A 117 18.62 -2.59 -22.05
CA LEU A 117 18.32 -4.00 -21.76
C LEU A 117 19.58 -4.89 -21.70
N LYS A 118 20.58 -4.67 -22.55
CA LYS A 118 21.86 -5.41 -22.50
C LYS A 118 22.66 -5.01 -21.27
N ASP A 119 22.65 -3.72 -20.95
CA ASP A 119 23.30 -3.19 -19.75
C ASP A 119 22.61 -3.74 -18.48
N PHE A 120 21.28 -3.88 -18.50
CA PHE A 120 20.49 -4.57 -17.47
C PHE A 120 20.89 -6.04 -17.31
N LYS A 121 20.95 -6.82 -18.40
CA LYS A 121 21.43 -8.21 -18.40
C LYS A 121 22.88 -8.29 -17.85
N PHE A 122 23.73 -7.31 -18.18
CA PHE A 122 25.11 -7.24 -17.68
C PHE A 122 25.17 -6.98 -16.17
N PHE A 123 24.49 -5.96 -15.63
CA PHE A 123 24.50 -5.69 -14.19
C PHE A 123 23.81 -6.80 -13.38
N LEU A 124 22.70 -7.34 -13.87
CA LEU A 124 22.02 -8.48 -13.25
C LEU A 124 22.89 -9.74 -13.22
N SER A 125 23.85 -9.86 -14.16
CA SER A 125 24.75 -11.02 -14.20
C SER A 125 25.73 -11.15 -13.02
N GLN A 126 25.77 -10.15 -12.14
CA GLN A 126 26.49 -10.19 -10.85
C GLN A 126 25.71 -10.96 -9.77
N GLU A 127 24.38 -11.01 -9.88
CA GLU A 127 23.46 -11.71 -8.96
C GLU A 127 22.94 -13.04 -9.56
N ILE A 128 22.83 -13.10 -10.89
CA ILE A 128 22.36 -14.27 -11.64
C ILE A 128 23.46 -14.77 -12.57
N ALA A 129 23.85 -16.05 -12.45
CA ALA A 129 24.78 -16.68 -13.38
C ALA A 129 24.30 -16.53 -14.85
N LYS A 130 25.17 -15.99 -15.72
CA LYS A 130 24.87 -15.63 -17.13
C LYS A 130 24.17 -16.71 -17.95
N CYS A 131 24.47 -17.98 -17.70
CA CYS A 131 23.87 -19.14 -18.37
C CYS A 131 22.36 -19.33 -18.14
N LYS A 132 21.69 -18.40 -17.46
CA LYS A 132 20.23 -18.36 -17.25
C LYS A 132 19.58 -17.03 -17.64
N LEU A 133 20.32 -16.14 -18.31
CA LEU A 133 19.80 -14.93 -18.95
C LEU A 133 20.02 -15.09 -20.46
N ASP A 134 18.97 -15.48 -21.18
CA ASP A 134 19.06 -15.69 -22.62
C ASP A 134 19.18 -14.33 -23.35
N ASP A 135 19.83 -14.28 -24.51
CA ASP A 135 19.97 -13.05 -25.29
C ASP A 135 18.61 -12.58 -25.84
N ASP A 136 17.69 -13.51 -26.10
CA ASP A 136 16.33 -13.25 -26.59
C ASP A 136 15.32 -12.84 -25.49
N MET A 137 15.65 -13.00 -24.19
CA MET A 137 14.73 -12.61 -23.09
C MET A 137 14.37 -11.12 -23.11
N THR A 138 13.08 -10.80 -22.98
CA THR A 138 12.58 -9.44 -22.76
C THR A 138 12.85 -8.99 -21.31
N LEU A 139 12.63 -7.70 -21.00
CA LEU A 139 12.72 -7.24 -19.61
C LEU A 139 11.62 -7.85 -18.71
N LEU A 140 10.46 -8.17 -19.27
CA LEU A 140 9.36 -8.84 -18.55
C LEU A 140 9.75 -10.27 -18.15
N ASP A 141 10.42 -11.01 -19.04
CA ASP A 141 10.98 -12.34 -18.74
C ASP A 141 12.05 -12.27 -17.65
N ILE A 142 12.90 -11.23 -17.69
CA ILE A 142 13.92 -10.97 -16.67
C ILE A 142 13.26 -10.71 -15.31
N PHE A 143 12.24 -9.85 -15.23
CA PHE A 143 11.53 -9.60 -13.98
C PHE A 143 10.88 -10.87 -13.43
N ILE A 144 10.23 -11.65 -14.29
CA ILE A 144 9.68 -12.97 -13.94
C ILE A 144 10.77 -13.90 -13.35
N GLU A 145 11.98 -13.91 -13.91
CA GLU A 145 13.10 -14.73 -13.44
C GLU A 145 13.75 -14.20 -12.15
N MET A 146 13.75 -12.88 -11.95
CA MET A 146 14.14 -12.26 -10.67
C MET A 146 13.13 -12.59 -9.55
N GLU A 147 11.83 -12.57 -9.86
CA GLU A 147 10.76 -12.96 -8.92
C GLU A 147 10.81 -14.45 -8.55
N LYS A 148 11.07 -15.33 -9.52
CA LYS A 148 11.29 -16.78 -9.29
C LYS A 148 12.45 -17.05 -8.31
N ARG A 149 13.36 -16.08 -8.14
CA ARG A 149 14.54 -16.14 -7.27
C ARG A 149 14.43 -15.31 -6.00
N VAL A 150 13.32 -14.61 -5.79
CA VAL A 150 13.06 -13.75 -4.62
C VAL A 150 14.02 -12.53 -4.52
N ILE A 151 14.79 -12.23 -5.58
CA ILE A 151 15.66 -11.04 -5.66
C ILE A 151 14.91 -9.80 -6.20
N LEU A 152 13.63 -9.97 -6.54
CA LEU A 152 12.67 -8.92 -6.88
C LEU A 152 11.30 -9.26 -6.27
N GLY A 153 10.62 -8.25 -5.74
CA GLY A 153 9.24 -8.31 -5.25
C GLY A 153 8.79 -6.99 -4.62
N GLU A 154 7.52 -6.86 -4.26
CA GLU A 154 6.96 -5.62 -3.67
C GLU A 154 7.68 -5.13 -2.39
N ARG A 155 8.30 -6.06 -1.66
CA ARG A 155 9.10 -5.82 -0.44
C ARG A 155 10.62 -5.92 -0.66
N ASN A 156 11.07 -6.20 -1.89
CA ASN A 156 12.48 -6.31 -2.25
C ASN A 156 12.70 -5.68 -3.64
N LEU A 157 13.01 -4.39 -3.66
CA LEU A 157 13.26 -3.62 -4.89
C LEU A 157 14.74 -3.22 -5.03
N ASP A 158 15.60 -3.56 -4.08
CA ASP A 158 16.94 -2.96 -3.96
C ASP A 158 17.86 -3.41 -5.10
N THR A 159 17.77 -4.68 -5.51
CA THR A 159 18.43 -5.19 -6.73
C THR A 159 18.04 -4.36 -7.96
N LEU A 160 16.75 -4.06 -8.11
CA LEU A 160 16.21 -3.33 -9.25
C LEU A 160 16.59 -1.85 -9.20
N LYS A 161 16.45 -1.18 -8.04
CA LYS A 161 16.89 0.20 -7.81
C LYS A 161 18.36 0.36 -8.19
N ARG A 162 19.23 -0.50 -7.67
CA ARG A 162 20.68 -0.47 -7.88
C ARG A 162 21.03 -0.65 -9.37
N ILE A 163 20.33 -1.53 -10.09
CA ILE A 163 20.54 -1.72 -11.54
C ILE A 163 20.02 -0.49 -12.32
N CYS A 164 18.80 -0.03 -12.05
CA CYS A 164 18.22 1.14 -12.70
C CYS A 164 19.00 2.44 -12.44
N GLU A 165 19.62 2.60 -11.27
CA GLU A 165 20.48 3.74 -10.94
C GLU A 165 21.72 3.83 -11.85
N GLN A 166 22.34 2.68 -12.18
CA GLN A 166 23.50 2.63 -13.08
C GLN A 166 23.12 2.86 -14.54
N ILE A 167 21.91 2.49 -14.94
CA ILE A 167 21.45 2.55 -16.34
C ILE A 167 20.82 3.91 -16.67
N ASN A 168 19.73 4.26 -15.97
CA ASN A 168 18.93 5.45 -16.31
C ASN A 168 18.09 5.93 -15.12
N LYS A 169 18.32 7.18 -14.71
CA LYS A 169 17.66 7.82 -13.57
C LYS A 169 16.14 8.00 -13.73
N SER A 170 15.58 7.96 -14.95
CA SER A 170 14.11 7.96 -15.13
C SER A 170 13.48 6.67 -14.58
N LEU A 171 14.13 5.52 -14.79
CA LEU A 171 13.68 4.22 -14.31
C LEU A 171 13.71 4.17 -12.79
N LEU A 172 14.81 4.63 -12.18
CA LEU A 172 14.92 4.78 -10.73
C LEU A 172 13.82 5.70 -10.17
N LYS A 173 13.48 6.78 -10.88
CA LYS A 173 12.35 7.65 -10.50
C LYS A 173 11.02 6.90 -10.48
N LYS A 174 10.70 6.07 -11.49
CA LYS A 174 9.46 5.27 -11.48
C LYS A 174 9.35 4.34 -10.28
N ILE A 175 10.46 3.73 -9.85
CA ILE A 175 10.50 2.89 -8.64
C ILE A 175 10.22 3.73 -7.38
N ASN A 176 10.87 4.90 -7.27
CA ASN A 176 10.69 5.80 -6.13
C ASN A 176 9.25 6.37 -6.07
N ASP A 177 8.68 6.78 -7.21
CA ASP A 177 7.31 7.28 -7.31
C ASP A 177 6.29 6.21 -6.85
N TYR A 178 6.54 4.93 -7.17
CA TYR A 178 5.72 3.79 -6.70
C TYR A 178 5.83 3.52 -5.19
N GLU A 179 6.99 3.72 -4.57
CA GLU A 179 7.14 3.64 -3.11
C GLU A 179 6.45 4.82 -2.40
N GLU A 180 6.51 6.01 -2.99
CA GLU A 180 5.96 7.23 -2.43
C GLU A 180 4.41 7.32 -2.49
N LEU A 181 3.71 6.38 -3.13
CA LEU A 181 2.23 6.32 -3.14
C LEU A 181 1.60 6.36 -1.73
N SER A 182 2.22 5.68 -0.75
CA SER A 182 1.71 5.70 0.65
C SER A 182 2.02 7.03 1.35
N ARG A 183 3.16 7.65 1.03
CA ARG A 183 3.55 8.98 1.52
C ARG A 183 2.61 10.05 0.97
N GLU A 184 2.23 9.95 -0.30
CA GLU A 184 1.39 10.92 -0.98
C GLU A 184 -0.08 10.84 -0.56
N ALA A 185 -0.61 9.63 -0.33
CA ALA A 185 -1.94 9.45 0.27
C ALA A 185 -2.05 10.08 1.66
N LEU A 186 -1.02 9.91 2.51
CA LEU A 186 -0.93 10.56 3.82
C LEU A 186 -0.86 12.09 3.69
N ARG A 187 0.04 12.59 2.83
CA ARG A 187 0.22 14.03 2.59
C ARG A 187 -1.11 14.68 2.17
N LYS A 188 -1.76 14.13 1.14
CA LYS A 188 -3.05 14.62 0.65
C LYS A 188 -4.13 14.59 1.73
N THR A 189 -4.30 13.45 2.40
CA THR A 189 -5.33 13.27 3.44
C THR A 189 -5.16 14.25 4.59
N PHE A 190 -3.95 14.39 5.15
CA PHE A 190 -3.76 15.24 6.32
C PHE A 190 -3.69 16.73 5.96
N SER A 191 -3.26 17.10 4.74
CA SER A 191 -3.43 18.49 4.25
C SER A 191 -4.90 18.85 4.01
N GLU A 192 -5.74 17.92 3.52
CA GLU A 192 -7.20 18.11 3.43
C GLU A 192 -7.83 18.27 4.82
N LEU A 193 -7.26 17.66 5.86
CA LEU A 193 -7.64 17.82 7.28
C LEU A 193 -6.90 18.99 7.99
N HIS A 194 -6.37 19.97 7.23
CA HIS A 194 -5.71 21.19 7.72
C HIS A 194 -4.43 21.01 8.57
N PHE A 195 -3.76 19.85 8.49
CA PHE A 195 -2.49 19.64 9.18
C PHE A 195 -1.29 20.26 8.45
N GLU A 196 -0.39 20.83 9.24
CA GLU A 196 0.95 21.23 8.80
C GLU A 196 1.83 19.98 8.59
N ILE A 197 2.07 19.61 7.33
CA ILE A 197 2.79 18.37 6.99
C ILE A 197 4.29 18.64 6.89
N VAL A 198 5.07 17.99 7.75
CA VAL A 198 6.53 17.92 7.65
C VAL A 198 6.96 16.49 7.36
N HIS A 199 7.89 16.32 6.42
CA HIS A 199 8.30 15.02 5.88
C HIS A 199 9.81 14.80 6.02
N TYR A 200 10.19 13.60 6.47
CA TYR A 200 11.56 13.15 6.63
C TYR A 200 11.72 11.81 5.89
N LYS A 201 12.74 11.70 5.03
CA LYS A 201 12.97 10.53 4.17
C LYS A 201 14.28 9.83 4.54
N ASP A 202 14.28 8.49 4.56
CA ASP A 202 15.46 7.64 4.72
C ASP A 202 16.28 7.94 6.00
N TYR A 203 15.58 8.20 7.11
CA TYR A 203 16.22 8.52 8.40
C TYR A 203 16.65 7.26 9.17
N THR A 204 17.82 7.36 9.79
CA THR A 204 18.39 6.35 10.67
C THR A 204 17.66 6.33 12.00
N ALA A 205 17.74 5.23 12.77
CA ALA A 205 17.05 5.10 14.06
C ALA A 205 17.37 6.29 14.99
N LYS A 206 18.65 6.67 15.05
CA LYS A 206 19.12 7.86 15.78
C LYS A 206 18.47 9.15 15.29
N LYS A 207 18.37 9.38 13.98
CA LYS A 207 17.73 10.58 13.41
C LYS A 207 16.22 10.63 13.70
N ILE A 208 15.55 9.47 13.75
CA ILE A 208 14.12 9.40 14.12
C ILE A 208 13.94 9.88 15.56
N CYS A 209 14.74 9.38 16.52
CA CYS A 209 14.70 9.86 17.91
C CYS A 209 15.10 11.34 18.04
N GLU A 210 16.10 11.82 17.28
CA GLU A 210 16.48 13.24 17.25
C GLU A 210 15.34 14.14 16.76
N VAL A 211 14.59 13.73 15.73
CA VAL A 211 13.40 14.45 15.25
C VAL A 211 12.31 14.48 16.32
N LEU A 212 11.92 13.33 16.88
CA LEU A 212 10.83 13.26 17.86
C LEU A 212 11.19 14.05 19.14
N LYS A 213 12.45 14.04 19.56
CA LYS A 213 12.96 14.85 20.67
C LYS A 213 12.98 16.35 20.38
N SER A 214 13.13 16.76 19.11
CA SER A 214 12.97 18.17 18.73
C SER A 214 11.50 18.59 18.81
N TYR A 215 10.56 17.77 18.31
CA TYR A 215 9.12 18.02 18.45
C TYR A 215 8.63 17.98 19.91
N GLN A 216 9.15 17.09 20.76
CA GLN A 216 8.91 17.13 22.22
C GLN A 216 9.20 18.53 22.79
N SER A 217 10.26 19.17 22.30
CA SER A 217 10.80 20.43 22.82
C SER A 217 10.12 21.68 22.23
N MET A 218 9.14 21.52 21.33
CA MET A 218 8.40 22.63 20.72
C MET A 218 7.19 23.06 21.57
N ASP A 219 6.75 24.31 21.39
CA ASP A 219 5.47 24.73 21.95
C ASP A 219 4.29 24.36 21.03
N HIS A 220 3.49 23.41 21.49
CA HIS A 220 2.24 22.98 20.88
C HIS A 220 0.99 23.67 21.45
N ASN A 221 1.12 24.71 22.29
CA ASN A 221 -0.01 25.41 22.90
C ASN A 221 -1.08 25.83 21.87
N ASN A 222 -0.63 26.36 20.73
CA ASN A 222 -1.47 26.82 19.60
C ASN A 222 -1.84 25.71 18.58
N LYS A 223 -1.73 24.43 18.96
CA LYS A 223 -2.11 23.25 18.16
C LYS A 223 -3.08 22.38 18.96
N ASP A 224 -4.11 21.81 18.33
CA ASP A 224 -5.12 21.00 19.04
C ASP A 224 -4.74 19.53 19.24
N CYS A 225 -3.91 18.97 18.35
CA CYS A 225 -3.42 17.60 18.44
C CYS A 225 -2.07 17.42 17.70
N PHE A 226 -1.42 16.28 17.90
CA PHE A 226 -0.19 15.88 17.23
C PHE A 226 -0.36 14.53 16.51
N ILE A 227 0.15 14.41 15.29
CA ILE A 227 0.14 13.15 14.50
C ILE A 227 1.57 12.83 14.05
N CYS A 228 2.00 11.58 14.29
CA CYS A 228 3.24 11.02 13.77
C CYS A 228 2.92 9.78 12.92
N CYS A 229 3.31 9.80 11.64
CA CYS A 229 3.16 8.67 10.72
C CYS A 229 4.54 8.08 10.44
N ILE A 230 4.71 6.78 10.70
CA ILE A 230 5.96 6.06 10.46
C ILE A 230 5.71 4.94 9.45
N LEU A 231 6.44 5.00 8.33
CA LEU A 231 6.48 3.96 7.30
C LEU A 231 7.89 3.36 7.31
N SER A 232 8.05 2.09 7.72
CA SER A 232 9.36 1.42 7.68
C SER A 232 9.22 -0.12 7.73
N HIS A 233 10.35 -0.82 7.68
CA HIS A 233 10.43 -2.19 8.18
C HIS A 233 10.35 -2.19 9.72
N GLY A 234 10.03 -3.34 10.31
CA GLY A 234 9.99 -3.51 11.76
C GLY A 234 9.75 -4.95 12.16
N ASP A 235 9.87 -5.19 13.46
CA ASP A 235 9.60 -6.45 14.14
C ASP A 235 8.87 -6.13 15.46
N LYS A 236 8.56 -7.14 16.27
CA LYS A 236 7.74 -7.08 17.47
C LYS A 236 8.11 -5.94 18.44
N GLY A 237 7.33 -4.86 18.41
CA GLY A 237 7.50 -3.68 19.27
C GLY A 237 8.55 -2.67 18.78
N ILE A 238 9.21 -2.90 17.63
CA ILE A 238 10.28 -2.05 17.09
C ILE A 238 9.97 -1.62 15.64
N ILE A 239 10.63 -0.55 15.21
CA ILE A 239 10.85 -0.23 13.79
C ILE A 239 12.34 -0.27 13.47
N TYR A 240 12.70 -0.39 12.20
CA TYR A 240 14.08 -0.18 11.75
C TYR A 240 14.27 1.23 11.17
N GLY A 241 15.45 1.81 11.37
CA GLY A 241 15.93 2.96 10.61
C GLY A 241 16.61 2.55 9.29
N SER A 242 16.97 3.54 8.45
CA SER A 242 17.73 3.30 7.21
C SER A 242 19.16 2.77 7.42
N ASP A 243 19.65 2.78 8.66
CA ASP A 243 20.88 2.14 9.15
C ASP A 243 20.68 0.69 9.63
N GLY A 244 19.48 0.13 9.46
CA GLY A 244 19.13 -1.21 9.95
C GLY A 244 19.13 -1.34 11.47
N GLN A 245 19.24 -0.23 12.21
CA GLN A 245 19.20 -0.22 13.67
C GLN A 245 17.74 -0.17 14.15
N GLU A 246 17.49 -0.82 15.29
CA GLU A 246 16.17 -0.86 15.92
C GLU A 246 15.85 0.46 16.65
N ALA A 247 14.58 0.87 16.62
CA ALA A 247 14.01 1.89 17.49
C ALA A 247 12.71 1.36 18.12
N PRO A 248 12.64 1.18 19.46
CA PRO A 248 11.44 0.67 20.12
C PRO A 248 10.27 1.65 20.03
N ILE A 249 9.11 1.18 19.59
CA ILE A 249 7.90 2.02 19.41
C ILE A 249 7.50 2.69 20.73
N TYR A 250 7.68 2.00 21.87
CA TYR A 250 7.46 2.59 23.20
C TYR A 250 8.41 3.77 23.49
N GLU A 251 9.67 3.72 23.07
CA GLU A 251 10.56 4.88 23.23
C GLU A 251 10.01 6.08 22.44
N LEU A 252 9.66 5.84 21.16
CA LEU A 252 9.16 6.85 20.22
C LEU A 252 7.87 7.53 20.71
N THR A 253 6.90 6.79 21.24
CA THR A 253 5.69 7.36 21.82
C THR A 253 5.98 8.04 23.17
N SER A 254 6.88 7.49 23.97
CA SER A 254 7.18 8.02 25.31
C SER A 254 7.75 9.44 25.31
N TYR A 255 8.29 9.94 24.19
CA TYR A 255 8.76 11.33 24.08
C TYR A 255 7.63 12.35 24.31
N PHE A 256 6.37 11.96 24.09
CA PHE A 256 5.21 12.87 24.12
C PHE A 256 4.30 12.66 25.35
N THR A 257 4.77 11.97 26.40
CA THR A 257 4.03 11.90 27.66
C THR A 257 3.83 13.29 28.28
N GLY A 258 2.79 13.46 29.10
CA GLY A 258 2.44 14.75 29.70
C GLY A 258 3.57 15.43 30.47
N SER A 259 4.44 14.64 31.09
CA SER A 259 5.66 15.03 31.81
C SER A 259 6.80 15.47 30.90
N LYS A 260 6.93 14.86 29.71
CA LYS A 260 8.00 15.14 28.74
C LYS A 260 7.64 16.22 27.73
N CYS A 261 6.35 16.36 27.39
CA CYS A 261 5.83 17.33 26.43
C CYS A 261 4.56 18.04 26.98
N PRO A 262 4.67 18.93 27.99
CA PRO A 262 3.52 19.52 28.67
C PRO A 262 2.56 20.34 27.78
N SER A 263 3.04 20.88 26.65
CA SER A 263 2.23 21.63 25.67
C SER A 263 1.23 20.73 24.89
N LEU A 264 1.35 19.40 25.01
CA LEU A 264 0.41 18.37 24.53
C LEU A 264 -0.33 17.63 25.67
N LEU A 265 -0.26 18.13 26.90
CA LEU A 265 -1.04 17.61 28.03
C LEU A 265 -2.54 17.83 27.78
N GLY A 266 -3.34 16.76 27.87
CA GLY A 266 -4.78 16.81 27.61
C GLY A 266 -5.18 16.88 26.14
N LYS A 267 -4.22 16.88 25.21
CA LYS A 267 -4.41 16.93 23.75
C LYS A 267 -4.16 15.55 23.11
N PRO A 268 -4.86 15.18 22.03
CA PRO A 268 -4.63 13.90 21.36
C PRO A 268 -3.24 13.79 20.72
N LYS A 269 -2.61 12.64 20.93
CA LYS A 269 -1.26 12.29 20.44
C LYS A 269 -1.35 10.99 19.65
N ILE A 270 -1.30 11.08 18.33
CA ILE A 270 -1.69 10.00 17.43
C ILE A 270 -0.46 9.47 16.68
N PHE A 271 -0.30 8.15 16.67
CA PHE A 271 0.80 7.46 16.01
C PHE A 271 0.24 6.44 15.03
N PHE A 272 0.59 6.54 13.76
CA PHE A 272 0.24 5.55 12.73
C PHE A 272 1.50 4.81 12.30
N ILE A 273 1.62 3.54 12.70
CA ILE A 273 2.81 2.72 12.51
C ILE A 273 2.55 1.66 11.44
N GLN A 274 3.10 1.89 10.25
CA GLN A 274 3.12 0.96 9.14
C GLN A 274 4.48 0.28 9.06
N ALA A 275 4.61 -0.78 9.86
CA ALA A 275 5.73 -1.73 9.87
C ALA A 275 5.21 -3.18 9.99
N CYS A 276 6.07 -4.16 9.76
CA CYS A 276 5.81 -5.53 10.24
C CYS A 276 6.02 -5.57 11.76
N GLN A 277 5.47 -6.58 12.43
CA GLN A 277 5.65 -6.82 13.88
C GLN A 277 6.08 -8.27 14.16
N GLY A 278 6.69 -8.92 13.16
CA GLY A 278 7.17 -10.31 13.15
C GLY A 278 6.83 -11.03 11.84
N ASP A 279 7.44 -12.19 11.61
CA ASP A 279 7.38 -12.89 10.31
C ASP A 279 6.13 -13.77 10.10
N ASN A 280 5.22 -13.86 11.08
CA ASN A 280 4.08 -14.77 10.96
C ASN A 280 3.02 -14.25 9.97
N TYR A 281 2.44 -15.18 9.21
CA TYR A 281 1.28 -14.94 8.38
C TYR A 281 0.01 -15.12 9.24
N GLN A 282 -0.80 -14.07 9.39
CA GLN A 282 -2.04 -14.16 10.16
C GLN A 282 -3.01 -15.12 9.45
N ARG A 283 -3.40 -16.18 10.17
CA ARG A 283 -4.32 -17.20 9.67
C ARG A 283 -5.76 -16.68 9.70
N GLY A 284 -6.47 -16.83 8.59
CA GLY A 284 -7.91 -16.60 8.54
C GLY A 284 -8.68 -17.70 9.27
N ILE A 285 -9.77 -17.32 9.95
CA ILE A 285 -10.73 -18.21 10.62
C ILE A 285 -12.12 -17.77 10.15
N ALA A 286 -13.01 -18.72 9.86
CA ALA A 286 -14.41 -18.40 9.55
C ALA A 286 -15.14 -17.97 10.84
N VAL A 287 -15.95 -16.91 10.76
CA VAL A 287 -16.66 -16.33 11.90
C VAL A 287 -18.14 -16.24 11.55
N GLU A 288 -18.98 -16.87 12.38
CA GLU A 288 -20.41 -16.61 12.46
C GLU A 288 -20.64 -15.47 13.46
N THR A 289 -21.59 -14.57 13.18
CA THR A 289 -21.93 -13.43 14.06
C THR A 289 -23.07 -13.78 15.01
N ASP A 290 -23.15 -13.10 16.17
CA ASP A 290 -24.30 -12.19 16.46
C ASP A 290 -24.33 -11.64 17.90
N SER A 291 -25.05 -10.51 18.04
CA SER A 291 -25.73 -9.99 19.24
C SER A 291 -24.95 -9.24 20.34
N GLU A 292 -25.68 -8.34 21.03
CA GLU A 292 -25.23 -7.36 22.04
C GLU A 292 -25.85 -7.64 23.43
N GLN A 293 -25.24 -7.16 24.54
CA GLN A 293 -25.98 -6.71 25.75
C GLN A 293 -25.13 -5.95 26.81
N LYS A 294 -25.72 -5.66 27.99
CA LYS A 294 -25.40 -4.59 28.97
C LYS A 294 -25.26 -5.13 30.43
N GLU A 295 -24.81 -4.41 31.46
CA GLU A 295 -24.43 -2.97 31.60
C GLU A 295 -23.00 -2.78 32.20
N ALA A 296 -22.65 -2.24 33.39
CA ALA A 296 -23.34 -1.76 34.61
C ALA A 296 -22.49 -0.71 35.40
N TYR A 297 -22.96 -0.28 36.57
CA TYR A 297 -22.48 0.85 37.42
C TYR A 297 -21.39 0.54 38.46
N LEU A 298 -20.65 1.58 38.87
CA LEU A 298 -20.41 1.94 40.29
C LEU A 298 -20.17 3.47 40.40
N GLU A 299 -20.51 4.07 41.55
CA GLU A 299 -20.36 5.51 41.85
C GLU A 299 -19.53 5.75 43.13
N MET A 300 -18.80 6.88 43.24
CA MET A 300 -18.87 7.73 44.45
C MET A 300 -18.24 9.13 44.27
N ASP A 301 -18.99 10.14 44.73
CA ASP A 301 -18.67 11.45 45.31
C ASP A 301 -17.56 12.42 44.82
N SER A 302 -17.77 13.69 45.19
CA SER A 302 -17.06 14.86 44.67
C SER A 302 -16.01 15.46 45.62
N SER A 303 -14.96 16.04 45.04
CA SER A 303 -14.17 17.12 45.66
C SER A 303 -13.54 18.00 44.58
N LEU A 304 -13.29 19.29 44.87
CA LEU A 304 -12.69 20.26 43.94
C LEU A 304 -11.18 20.04 43.77
N GLN A 305 -10.81 18.89 43.23
CA GLN A 305 -9.42 18.55 42.93
C GLN A 305 -8.94 19.28 41.67
N LYS A 306 -7.67 19.69 41.66
CA LYS A 306 -6.95 19.91 40.40
C LYS A 306 -7.02 18.59 39.62
N ARG A 307 -7.64 18.61 38.43
CA ARG A 307 -7.85 17.41 37.62
C ARG A 307 -6.54 16.95 36.96
N TYR A 308 -5.71 16.26 37.73
CA TYR A 308 -4.60 15.49 37.21
C TYR A 308 -5.12 14.38 36.29
N ILE A 309 -4.35 14.06 35.25
CA ILE A 309 -4.64 12.99 34.28
C ILE A 309 -3.41 12.07 34.21
N PRO A 310 -3.57 10.79 33.82
CA PRO A 310 -2.42 9.89 33.65
C PRO A 310 -1.39 10.43 32.65
N ASP A 311 -0.11 10.13 32.87
CA ASP A 311 0.98 10.70 32.07
C ASP A 311 0.98 10.21 30.60
N GLU A 312 0.54 8.96 30.41
CA GLU A 312 0.31 8.32 29.10
C GLU A 312 -1.14 8.50 28.60
N ALA A 313 -1.86 9.53 29.04
CA ALA A 313 -3.22 9.82 28.60
C ALA A 313 -3.32 10.54 27.24
N ASP A 314 -4.46 10.34 26.58
CA ASP A 314 -4.81 10.93 25.28
C ASP A 314 -3.88 10.51 24.13
N PHE A 315 -3.39 9.27 24.16
CA PHE A 315 -2.70 8.64 23.02
C PHE A 315 -3.65 7.80 22.16
N LEU A 316 -3.31 7.67 20.88
CA LEU A 316 -3.89 6.72 19.93
C LEU A 316 -2.77 6.12 19.08
N LEU A 317 -2.49 4.83 19.25
CA LEU A 317 -1.50 4.07 18.48
C LEU A 317 -2.22 3.15 17.48
N GLY A 318 -2.27 3.56 16.23
CA GLY A 318 -2.76 2.76 15.11
C GLY A 318 -1.67 1.86 14.53
N MET A 319 -1.63 0.60 14.93
CA MET A 319 -0.72 -0.40 14.36
C MET A 319 -1.30 -0.99 13.08
N ALA A 320 -0.51 -1.07 12.01
CA ALA A 320 -0.93 -1.66 10.75
C ALA A 320 -1.25 -3.16 10.83
N THR A 321 -0.70 -3.89 11.80
CA THR A 321 -0.91 -5.33 11.99
C THR A 321 -0.78 -5.72 13.46
N VAL A 322 -1.37 -6.85 13.84
CA VAL A 322 -1.24 -7.45 15.18
C VAL A 322 0.20 -7.92 15.44
N ASN A 323 0.56 -8.01 16.72
CA ASN A 323 1.88 -8.47 17.15
C ASN A 323 2.26 -9.85 16.59
N ASN A 324 3.56 -10.05 16.37
CA ASN A 324 4.19 -11.24 15.76
C ASN A 324 3.91 -11.42 14.25
N CYS A 325 3.11 -10.56 13.60
CA CYS A 325 2.67 -10.74 12.22
C CYS A 325 3.19 -9.68 11.23
N VAL A 326 3.18 -10.03 9.95
CA VAL A 326 3.55 -9.12 8.85
C VAL A 326 2.44 -8.10 8.54
N SER A 327 2.80 -6.97 7.92
CA SER A 327 1.85 -6.04 7.27
C SER A 327 2.16 -5.94 5.77
N TYR A 328 1.13 -5.73 4.95
CA TYR A 328 1.23 -5.85 3.49
C TYR A 328 1.27 -4.50 2.80
N ARG A 329 2.13 -4.44 1.78
CA ARG A 329 1.96 -3.45 0.72
C ARG A 329 0.82 -3.93 -0.16
N SER A 330 -0.09 -3.05 -0.58
CA SER A 330 -0.88 -3.37 -1.76
C SER A 330 0.08 -3.32 -2.94
N THR A 331 0.10 -4.41 -3.68
CA THR A 331 0.57 -4.43 -5.06
C THR A 331 -0.03 -3.23 -5.82
N MET A 332 -1.31 -2.91 -5.59
CA MET A 332 -2.13 -1.97 -6.39
C MET A 332 -2.04 -0.49 -6.02
N GLU A 333 -1.83 -0.13 -4.75
CA GLU A 333 -2.09 1.24 -4.26
C GLU A 333 -1.04 1.77 -3.28
N GLY A 334 -0.08 0.95 -2.81
CA GLY A 334 0.66 1.23 -1.58
C GLY A 334 0.04 0.52 -0.37
N THR A 335 0.50 0.78 0.85
CA THR A 335 0.24 -0.14 1.99
C THR A 335 -1.23 -0.28 2.39
N TRP A 336 -1.68 -1.53 2.65
CA TRP A 336 -3.11 -1.83 2.87
C TRP A 336 -3.71 -0.99 3.99
N TYR A 337 -2.98 -0.85 5.09
CA TYR A 337 -3.38 -0.06 6.24
C TYR A 337 -3.47 1.43 5.91
N ILE A 338 -2.41 2.01 5.34
CA ILE A 338 -2.36 3.45 5.05
C ILE A 338 -3.39 3.85 4.00
N GLN A 339 -3.58 3.06 2.94
CA GLN A 339 -4.59 3.39 1.93
C GLN A 339 -6.02 3.26 2.46
N SER A 340 -6.34 2.20 3.20
CA SER A 340 -7.65 2.09 3.85
C SER A 340 -7.87 3.16 4.93
N LEU A 341 -6.82 3.61 5.63
CA LEU A 341 -6.85 4.74 6.55
C LEU A 341 -7.11 6.07 5.83
N CYS A 342 -6.32 6.40 4.81
CA CYS A 342 -6.44 7.62 4.02
C CYS A 342 -7.77 7.70 3.25
N GLN A 343 -8.29 6.57 2.78
CA GLN A 343 -9.65 6.49 2.23
C GLN A 343 -10.70 6.74 3.31
N SER A 344 -10.68 5.95 4.40
CA SER A 344 -11.71 6.03 5.44
C SER A 344 -11.75 7.39 6.12
N LEU A 345 -10.61 8.06 6.33
CA LEU A 345 -10.54 9.45 6.79
C LEU A 345 -11.27 10.40 5.85
N ARG A 346 -10.87 10.45 4.57
CA ARG A 346 -11.44 11.39 3.58
C ARG A 346 -12.93 11.17 3.32
N GLU A 347 -13.41 9.94 3.42
CA GLU A 347 -14.84 9.62 3.28
C GLU A 347 -15.69 9.97 4.52
N ARG A 348 -15.11 9.97 5.73
CA ARG A 348 -15.87 9.92 6.99
C ARG A 348 -15.66 11.10 7.93
N CYS A 349 -14.52 11.77 7.86
CA CYS A 349 -14.31 13.09 8.45
C CYS A 349 -15.36 14.12 7.99
N PRO A 350 -15.69 14.28 6.68
CA PRO A 350 -16.80 15.13 6.24
C PRO A 350 -18.18 14.72 6.80
N ARG A 351 -18.34 13.47 7.24
CA ARG A 351 -19.58 12.93 7.81
C ARG A 351 -19.63 13.02 9.34
N GLY A 352 -18.61 13.59 9.98
CA GLY A 352 -18.53 13.75 11.42
C GLY A 352 -18.35 12.45 12.20
N GLU A 353 -17.80 11.39 11.59
CA GLU A 353 -17.45 10.16 12.32
C GLU A 353 -16.16 10.35 13.15
N ASP A 354 -16.10 9.74 14.35
CA ASP A 354 -14.88 9.80 15.18
C ASP A 354 -13.80 8.82 14.72
N ILE A 355 -12.55 9.10 15.10
CA ILE A 355 -11.38 8.33 14.64
C ILE A 355 -11.42 6.84 15.03
N LEU A 356 -12.11 6.45 16.11
CA LEU A 356 -12.20 5.05 16.52
C LEU A 356 -13.24 4.31 15.66
N THR A 357 -14.35 4.98 15.31
CA THR A 357 -15.31 4.52 14.30
C THR A 357 -14.63 4.36 12.93
N ILE A 358 -13.83 5.36 12.51
CA ILE A 358 -13.06 5.32 11.26
C ILE A 358 -12.06 4.16 11.28
N LEU A 359 -11.27 4.00 12.35
CA LEU A 359 -10.31 2.89 12.48
C LEU A 359 -10.99 1.51 12.55
N THR A 360 -12.21 1.41 13.06
CA THR A 360 -13.01 0.19 13.00
C THR A 360 -13.38 -0.18 11.56
N LYS A 361 -13.65 0.82 10.69
CA LYS A 361 -13.80 0.58 9.25
C LYS A 361 -12.47 0.21 8.58
N VAL A 362 -11.35 0.84 8.94
CA VAL A 362 -10.01 0.44 8.45
C VAL A 362 -9.71 -1.02 8.80
N ASN A 363 -10.02 -1.45 10.02
CA ASN A 363 -9.91 -2.83 10.47
C ASN A 363 -10.73 -3.78 9.56
N PHE A 364 -12.01 -3.45 9.30
CA PHE A 364 -12.87 -4.22 8.40
C PHE A 364 -12.29 -4.30 6.97
N GLU A 365 -11.95 -3.17 6.36
CA GLU A 365 -11.42 -3.13 4.98
C GLU A 365 -10.12 -3.93 4.82
N VAL A 366 -9.18 -3.79 5.77
CA VAL A 366 -7.91 -4.53 5.71
C VAL A 366 -8.12 -6.01 6.02
N SER A 367 -9.08 -6.37 6.89
CA SER A 367 -9.43 -7.77 7.15
C SER A 367 -10.06 -8.48 5.95
N ASN A 368 -10.68 -7.73 5.02
CA ASN A 368 -11.21 -8.29 3.78
C ASN A 368 -10.11 -8.60 2.75
N LYS A 369 -9.06 -7.75 2.67
CA LYS A 369 -7.92 -7.92 1.74
C LYS A 369 -7.16 -9.24 2.00
N ASP A 370 -6.71 -9.92 0.94
CA ASP A 370 -6.12 -11.26 1.00
C ASP A 370 -4.87 -11.42 0.11
N ASP A 371 -3.81 -12.00 0.66
CA ASP A 371 -2.64 -12.43 -0.09
C ASP A 371 -2.91 -13.81 -0.68
N LYS A 372 -3.33 -13.82 -1.94
CA LYS A 372 -3.68 -15.04 -2.71
C LYS A 372 -2.48 -15.94 -3.01
N LYS A 373 -1.24 -15.48 -2.81
CA LYS A 373 -0.01 -16.24 -3.02
C LYS A 373 0.36 -17.06 -1.77
N ASN A 374 0.22 -16.47 -0.59
CA ASN A 374 0.57 -17.12 0.69
C ASN A 374 -0.62 -17.47 1.59
N MET A 375 -1.87 -17.27 1.12
CA MET A 375 -3.12 -17.33 1.91
C MET A 375 -3.11 -16.39 3.13
N GLY A 376 -2.37 -15.28 3.03
CA GLY A 376 -2.13 -14.35 4.13
C GLY A 376 -3.28 -13.37 4.34
N LYS A 377 -3.55 -13.04 5.60
CA LYS A 377 -4.45 -11.95 6.01
C LYS A 377 -3.66 -10.88 6.77
N GLN A 378 -4.26 -9.70 6.91
CA GLN A 378 -3.76 -8.61 7.77
C GLN A 378 -4.88 -8.16 8.70
N MET A 379 -4.53 -7.83 9.95
CA MET A 379 -5.47 -7.36 10.95
C MET A 379 -4.85 -6.16 11.67
N PRO A 380 -5.21 -4.91 11.34
CA PRO A 380 -4.72 -3.75 12.07
C PRO A 380 -5.26 -3.71 13.50
N GLN A 381 -4.50 -3.09 14.40
CA GLN A 381 -4.83 -3.04 15.83
C GLN A 381 -4.63 -1.62 16.39
N PRO A 382 -5.68 -0.79 16.47
CA PRO A 382 -5.63 0.45 17.22
C PRO A 382 -5.62 0.17 18.73
N THR A 383 -4.76 0.87 19.46
CA THR A 383 -4.70 0.88 20.94
C THR A 383 -4.77 2.34 21.41
N PHE A 384 -5.56 2.67 22.44
CA PHE A 384 -5.79 4.06 22.81
C PHE A 384 -5.95 4.30 24.32
N THR A 385 -5.57 5.51 24.73
CA THR A 385 -5.84 6.11 26.06
C THR A 385 -6.61 7.43 25.93
N LEU A 386 -7.26 7.66 24.78
CA LEU A 386 -8.14 8.79 24.50
C LEU A 386 -9.28 8.88 25.52
N ARG A 387 -9.42 10.03 26.19
CA ARG A 387 -10.47 10.27 27.21
C ARG A 387 -11.70 10.99 26.66
N LYS A 388 -11.76 11.21 25.34
CA LYS A 388 -12.83 11.89 24.60
C LYS A 388 -12.94 11.29 23.19
N LYS A 389 -14.09 11.44 22.53
CA LYS A 389 -14.17 11.27 21.07
C LYS A 389 -13.29 12.32 20.39
N LEU A 390 -12.68 11.92 19.28
CA LEU A 390 -11.78 12.74 18.46
C LEU A 390 -12.31 12.73 17.02
N PHE A 391 -12.54 13.93 16.48
CA PHE A 391 -13.05 14.20 15.14
C PHE A 391 -12.09 15.15 14.42
N PHE A 392 -12.05 15.09 13.09
CA PHE A 392 -11.31 16.04 12.26
C PHE A 392 -12.31 16.73 11.30
N PRO A 393 -12.85 17.90 11.65
CA PRO A 393 -13.76 18.64 10.76
C PRO A 393 -12.98 19.25 9.59
N LEU A 394 -13.64 19.35 8.43
CA LEU A 394 -13.08 20.00 7.23
C LEU A 394 -13.32 21.52 7.16
N ASN A 395 -14.19 22.04 8.05
CA ASN A 395 -14.83 23.37 8.00
C ASN A 395 -15.79 23.59 6.82
#